data_AF-A0A3G6J102-F1
#
_entry.id   AF-A0A3G6J102-F1
#
_cell.length_a   1.000
_cell.length_b   1.000
_cell.length_c   1.000
_cell.angle_alpha   90.00
_cell.angle_beta   90.00
_cell.angle_gamma   90.00
#
_symmetry.space_group_name_H-M   'P 1'
#
loop_
_entity.id
_entity.type
_entity.pdbx_description
1 polymer ?
#
loop_
_entity_poly.entity_id
_entity_poly.type
_entity_poly.pdbx_seq_one_letter_code
_entity_poly.pdbx_strand_id
1 'polypeptide(L)'
;MRHSNLLPFSLLLPLAGCSLISQPEPNATLVELAAQAQYESQTYQTPSLKELRTGDAEELIAEILRECGHRDDGQQPESCDRATVDDAISAAALDQRPGLELFDVSASNIANVATTAPQDAMPVIVQQVLDLVAAGSATPNTGAAELRMNKELKSQGISSEAVNADAEDARSALKEEFATRYALGVAQAYAEPGTAGAIAELRAAHQSRIDLLESSLAPTEDVPVAEPAYEIAGTVPENPGSAAVLVDELHQHMVDTYAHLAAQARTPSWRMFCLAMASQSLRG
;
A
#
# COMPACT_ATOMS: atom_id res chain seq x y z
N MET A 1 51.97 -50.78 52.37
CA MET A 1 52.21 -50.56 50.92
C MET A 1 51.14 -51.26 50.11
N ARG A 2 50.20 -50.49 49.57
CA ARG A 2 49.47 -50.75 48.31
C ARG A 2 48.56 -49.54 48.08
N HIS A 3 49.01 -48.66 47.19
CA HIS A 3 48.22 -47.56 46.65
C HIS A 3 47.28 -48.11 45.58
N SER A 4 46.02 -47.68 45.58
CA SER A 4 45.15 -47.79 44.41
C SER A 4 44.42 -46.47 44.21
N ASN A 5 44.62 -45.95 43.01
CA ASN A 5 44.31 -44.59 42.56
C ASN A 5 42.82 -44.39 42.31
N LEU A 6 42.35 -43.20 42.65
CA LEU A 6 41.08 -42.62 42.21
C LEU A 6 41.25 -42.10 40.79
N LEU A 7 40.40 -42.55 39.86
CA LEU A 7 40.21 -41.92 38.55
C LEU A 7 38.90 -41.12 38.59
N PRO A 8 38.91 -39.80 38.34
CA PRO A 8 37.69 -39.04 38.12
C PRO A 8 37.20 -39.28 36.69
N PHE A 9 36.02 -39.87 36.56
CA PHE A 9 35.32 -40.02 35.29
C PHE A 9 34.63 -38.69 34.96
N SER A 10 35.30 -37.85 34.17
CA SER A 10 34.73 -36.63 33.62
C SER A 10 33.69 -36.98 32.56
N LEU A 11 32.41 -36.97 32.94
CA LEU A 11 31.29 -37.03 32.01
C LEU A 11 31.21 -35.70 31.25
N LEU A 12 31.65 -35.73 29.99
CA LEU A 12 31.39 -34.71 28.98
C LEU A 12 29.88 -34.66 28.72
N LEU A 13 29.22 -33.60 29.17
CA LEU A 13 27.87 -33.23 28.75
C LEU A 13 27.94 -32.78 27.28
N PRO A 14 27.20 -33.41 26.35
CA PRO A 14 27.04 -32.84 25.02
C PRO A 14 26.22 -31.55 25.17
N LEU A 15 26.81 -30.42 24.80
CA LEU A 15 26.08 -29.20 24.52
C LEU A 15 25.19 -29.48 23.30
N ALA A 16 23.95 -29.91 23.55
CA ALA A 16 22.87 -29.74 22.60
C ALA A 16 22.66 -28.22 22.46
N GLY A 17 23.40 -27.61 21.54
CA GLY A 17 23.14 -26.25 21.11
C GLY A 17 21.75 -26.22 20.51
N CYS A 18 20.78 -25.64 21.23
CA CYS A 18 19.55 -25.21 20.62
C CYS A 18 19.92 -24.27 19.46
N SER A 19 19.59 -24.64 18.23
CA SER A 19 19.56 -23.72 17.10
C SER A 19 18.52 -22.65 17.42
N LEU A 20 18.91 -21.63 18.20
CA LEU A 20 18.09 -20.49 18.59
C LEU A 20 17.96 -19.45 17.47
N ILE A 21 18.42 -19.79 16.26
CA ILE A 21 18.25 -18.98 15.07
C ILE A 21 17.13 -19.65 14.27
N SER A 22 15.91 -19.12 14.40
CA SER A 22 14.82 -19.47 13.49
C SER A 22 15.30 -19.22 12.07
N GLN A 23 15.16 -20.20 11.17
CA GLN A 23 15.37 -19.96 9.75
C GLN A 23 14.33 -18.92 9.28
N PRO A 24 14.67 -18.07 8.29
CA PRO A 24 13.67 -17.20 7.68
C PRO A 24 12.60 -18.03 7.00
N GLU A 25 11.34 -17.65 7.17
CA GLU A 25 10.18 -18.31 6.55
C GLU A 25 9.52 -17.34 5.56
N PRO A 26 8.94 -17.85 4.45
CA PRO A 26 8.16 -17.04 3.53
C PRO A 26 7.06 -16.28 4.24
N ASN A 27 6.88 -15.00 3.91
CA ASN A 27 5.80 -14.22 4.49
C ASN A 27 4.43 -14.78 4.06
N ALA A 28 3.65 -15.28 5.01
CA ALA A 28 2.37 -15.93 4.73
C ALA A 28 1.37 -15.02 4.00
N THR A 29 1.33 -13.72 4.34
CA THR A 29 0.45 -12.75 3.66
C THR A 29 0.83 -12.57 2.20
N LEU A 30 2.13 -12.45 1.91
CA LEU A 30 2.58 -12.33 0.52
C LEU A 30 2.38 -13.63 -0.26
N VAL A 31 2.55 -14.80 0.38
CA VAL A 31 2.25 -16.11 -0.21
C VAL A 31 0.77 -16.21 -0.60
N GLU A 32 -0.14 -15.81 0.29
CA GLU A 32 -1.59 -15.79 0.01
C GLU A 32 -1.92 -14.86 -1.16
N LEU A 33 -1.33 -13.66 -1.19
CA LEU A 33 -1.51 -12.73 -2.31
C LEU A 33 -1.00 -13.30 -3.65
N ALA A 34 0.18 -13.92 -3.64
CA ALA A 34 0.79 -14.51 -4.84
C ALA A 34 -0.05 -15.69 -5.35
N ALA A 35 -0.54 -16.54 -4.45
CA ALA A 35 -1.44 -17.64 -4.79
C ALA A 35 -2.75 -17.14 -5.39
N GLN A 36 -3.33 -16.10 -4.80
CA GLN A 36 -4.55 -15.48 -5.31
C GLN A 36 -4.33 -14.88 -6.71
N ALA A 37 -3.20 -14.21 -6.94
CA ALA A 37 -2.84 -13.67 -8.26
C ALA A 37 -2.66 -14.78 -9.31
N GLN A 38 -1.99 -15.89 -8.96
CA GLN A 38 -1.86 -17.05 -9.86
C GLN A 38 -3.20 -17.71 -10.19
N TYR A 39 -4.10 -17.79 -9.21
CA TYR A 39 -5.44 -18.33 -9.44
C TYR A 39 -6.27 -17.42 -10.35
N GLU A 40 -6.21 -16.11 -10.13
CA GLU A 40 -6.90 -15.11 -10.94
C GLU A 40 -6.41 -15.08 -12.39
N SER A 41 -5.10 -15.21 -12.62
CA SER A 41 -4.53 -15.25 -13.97
C SER A 41 -5.01 -16.45 -14.79
N GLN A 42 -5.32 -17.57 -14.12
CA GLN A 42 -5.88 -18.76 -14.75
C GLN A 42 -7.40 -18.66 -14.94
N THR A 43 -8.08 -17.94 -14.05
CA THR A 43 -9.54 -17.83 -14.00
C THR A 43 -10.09 -16.74 -14.93
N TYR A 44 -9.39 -15.61 -15.05
CA TYR A 44 -9.81 -14.51 -15.92
C TYR A 44 -9.85 -14.95 -17.37
N GLN A 45 -10.75 -14.37 -18.16
CA GLN A 45 -10.85 -14.69 -19.60
C GLN A 45 -10.14 -13.65 -20.47
N THR A 46 -10.06 -12.40 -19.98
CA THR A 46 -9.44 -11.28 -20.67
C THR A 46 -7.92 -11.42 -20.68
N PRO A 47 -7.25 -11.47 -21.84
CA PRO A 47 -5.80 -11.68 -21.93
C PRO A 47 -4.98 -10.67 -21.12
N SER A 48 -5.33 -9.37 -21.15
CA SER A 48 -4.63 -8.34 -20.39
C SER A 48 -4.72 -8.54 -18.88
N LEU A 49 -5.88 -8.99 -18.37
CA LEU A 49 -6.04 -9.29 -16.95
C LEU A 49 -5.25 -10.55 -16.54
N LYS A 50 -5.13 -11.53 -17.44
CA LYS A 50 -4.26 -12.70 -17.18
C LYS A 50 -2.81 -12.30 -17.07
N GLU A 51 -2.34 -11.46 -17.99
CA GLU A 51 -0.97 -10.97 -18.03
C GLU A 51 -0.66 -10.13 -16.79
N LEU A 52 -1.55 -9.19 -16.44
CA LEU A 52 -1.45 -8.40 -15.21
C LEU A 52 -1.28 -9.30 -13.99
N ARG A 53 -2.20 -10.26 -13.76
CA ARG A 53 -2.14 -11.12 -12.57
C ARG A 53 -1.00 -12.15 -12.60
N THR A 54 -0.48 -12.48 -13.77
CA THR A 54 0.75 -13.29 -13.88
C THR A 54 1.95 -12.46 -13.41
N GLY A 55 2.08 -11.21 -13.87
CA GLY A 55 3.11 -10.29 -13.40
C GLY A 55 3.02 -10.03 -11.90
N ASP A 56 1.82 -9.75 -11.40
CA ASP A 56 1.58 -9.51 -9.97
C ASP A 56 2.03 -10.69 -9.08
N ALA A 57 1.78 -11.92 -9.52
CA ALA A 57 2.25 -13.11 -8.82
C ALA A 57 3.78 -13.21 -8.81
N GLU A 58 4.44 -12.92 -9.93
CA GLU A 58 5.90 -12.95 -10.05
C GLU A 58 6.57 -11.88 -9.19
N GLU A 59 6.01 -10.67 -9.15
CA GLU A 59 6.49 -9.58 -8.28
C GLU A 59 6.37 -9.94 -6.80
N LEU A 60 5.24 -10.50 -6.38
CA LEU A 60 5.06 -10.95 -4.99
C LEU A 60 6.02 -12.08 -4.63
N ILE A 61 6.27 -13.02 -5.53
CA ILE A 61 7.28 -14.07 -5.30
C ILE A 61 8.67 -13.48 -5.17
N ALA A 62 9.05 -12.54 -6.04
CA ALA A 62 10.32 -11.85 -5.93
C ALA A 62 10.44 -11.11 -4.59
N GLU A 63 9.35 -10.51 -4.11
CA GLU A 63 9.30 -9.81 -2.84
C GLU A 63 9.41 -10.75 -1.63
N ILE A 64 8.74 -11.90 -1.65
CA ILE A 64 8.90 -12.97 -0.64
C ILE A 64 10.37 -13.39 -0.53
N LEU A 65 11.00 -13.67 -1.68
CA LEU A 65 12.40 -14.10 -1.75
C LEU A 65 13.35 -12.98 -1.29
N ARG A 66 13.01 -11.71 -1.54
CA ARG A 66 13.77 -10.55 -1.06
C ARG A 66 13.70 -10.42 0.46
N GLU A 67 12.51 -10.57 1.04
CA GLU A 67 12.31 -10.51 2.50
C GLU A 67 13.04 -11.63 3.25
N CYS A 68 13.07 -12.82 2.67
CA CYS A 68 13.84 -13.93 3.22
C CYS A 68 15.36 -13.72 3.20
N GLY A 69 15.83 -12.77 2.39
CA GLY A 69 17.22 -12.39 2.30
C GLY A 69 18.11 -13.47 1.69
N HIS A 70 19.42 -13.31 1.88
CA HIS A 70 20.44 -14.24 1.40
C HIS A 70 21.37 -14.62 2.56
N ARG A 71 21.93 -15.82 2.48
CA ARG A 71 22.99 -16.29 3.36
C ARG A 71 24.32 -15.59 3.00
N ASP A 72 25.33 -15.76 3.84
CA ASP A 72 26.66 -15.16 3.66
C ASP A 72 27.35 -15.56 2.33
N ASP A 73 26.95 -16.69 1.74
CA ASP A 73 27.43 -17.18 0.44
C ASP A 73 26.64 -16.61 -0.76
N GLY A 74 25.67 -15.73 -0.51
CA GLY A 74 24.80 -15.13 -1.51
C GLY A 74 23.63 -16.01 -1.97
N GLN A 75 23.44 -17.20 -1.39
CA GLN A 75 22.34 -18.10 -1.73
C GLN A 75 21.10 -17.83 -0.87
N GLN A 76 19.93 -18.17 -1.42
CA GLN A 76 18.68 -18.19 -0.67
C GLN A 76 18.74 -19.27 0.44
N PRO A 77 18.17 -19.01 1.63
CA PRO A 77 17.94 -20.02 2.65
C PRO A 77 17.06 -21.16 2.12
N GLU A 78 17.39 -22.42 2.43
CA GLU A 78 16.59 -23.58 1.96
C GLU A 78 15.13 -23.51 2.40
N SER A 79 14.86 -22.92 3.57
CA SER A 79 13.51 -22.72 4.11
C SER A 79 12.68 -21.69 3.35
N CYS A 80 13.29 -20.92 2.44
CA CYS A 80 12.62 -19.90 1.65
C CYS A 80 13.19 -19.83 0.23
N ASP A 81 13.68 -20.95 -0.30
CA ASP A 81 14.08 -21.00 -1.70
C ASP A 81 12.84 -20.99 -2.61
N ARG A 82 13.08 -20.86 -3.92
CA ARG A 82 11.98 -20.77 -4.90
C ARG A 82 11.03 -21.98 -4.84
N ALA A 83 11.58 -23.18 -4.69
CA ALA A 83 10.76 -24.40 -4.64
C ALA A 83 9.86 -24.41 -3.41
N THR A 84 10.39 -24.01 -2.25
CA THR A 84 9.64 -23.92 -1.00
C THR A 84 8.53 -22.87 -1.08
N VAL A 85 8.81 -21.71 -1.70
CA VAL A 85 7.81 -20.66 -1.93
C VAL A 85 6.71 -21.14 -2.89
N ASP A 86 7.06 -21.80 -3.99
CA ASP A 86 6.10 -22.33 -4.95
C ASP A 86 5.20 -23.43 -4.31
N ASP A 87 5.75 -24.27 -3.44
CA ASP A 87 5.00 -25.25 -2.66
C ASP A 87 4.02 -24.58 -1.69
N ALA A 88 4.46 -23.53 -0.99
CA ALA A 88 3.60 -22.77 -0.08
C ALA A 88 2.44 -22.08 -0.82
N ILE A 89 2.72 -21.49 -1.98
CA ILE A 89 1.73 -20.87 -2.86
C ILE A 89 0.69 -21.89 -3.33
N SER A 90 1.15 -23.09 -3.73
CA SER A 90 0.26 -24.16 -4.18
C SER A 90 -0.67 -24.69 -3.08
N ALA A 91 -0.27 -24.53 -1.81
CA ALA A 91 -1.03 -24.95 -0.64
C ALA A 91 -1.93 -23.86 -0.03
N ALA A 92 -1.79 -22.61 -0.46
CA ALA A 92 -2.51 -21.47 0.11
C ALA A 92 -4.02 -21.53 -0.16
N ALA A 93 -4.79 -20.93 0.74
CA ALA A 93 -6.23 -20.78 0.56
C ALA A 93 -6.53 -19.74 -0.53
N LEU A 94 -7.56 -20.01 -1.34
CA LEU A 94 -7.95 -19.16 -2.47
C LEU A 94 -9.39 -18.66 -2.30
N ASP A 95 -9.64 -17.44 -2.74
CA ASP A 95 -10.97 -16.92 -2.98
C ASP A 95 -11.47 -17.40 -4.34
N GLN A 96 -12.38 -18.37 -4.32
CA GLN A 96 -12.86 -19.08 -5.51
C GLN A 96 -14.15 -18.48 -6.08
N ARG A 97 -14.41 -17.19 -5.84
CA ARG A 97 -15.53 -16.49 -6.49
C ARG A 97 -15.40 -16.55 -8.01
N PRO A 98 -16.51 -16.61 -8.76
CA PRO A 98 -16.45 -16.77 -10.20
C PRO A 98 -16.21 -15.45 -10.94
N GLY A 99 -15.28 -15.46 -11.90
CA GLY A 99 -15.19 -14.48 -12.98
C GLY A 99 -15.17 -13.01 -12.53
N LEU A 100 -16.18 -12.23 -12.95
CA LEU A 100 -16.26 -10.79 -12.67
C LEU A 100 -16.45 -10.47 -11.19
N GLU A 101 -17.12 -11.34 -10.42
CA GLU A 101 -17.27 -11.12 -8.97
C GLU A 101 -15.92 -11.13 -8.26
N LEU A 102 -15.02 -12.01 -8.71
CA LEU A 102 -13.65 -12.06 -8.20
C LEU A 102 -12.84 -10.83 -8.63
N PHE A 103 -13.02 -10.37 -9.87
CA PHE A 103 -12.34 -9.17 -10.35
C PHE A 103 -12.76 -7.91 -9.60
N ASP A 104 -14.05 -7.73 -9.33
CA ASP A 104 -14.58 -6.55 -8.64
C ASP A 104 -14.08 -6.43 -7.19
N VAL A 105 -13.69 -7.54 -6.58
CA VAL A 105 -13.25 -7.56 -5.17
C VAL A 105 -11.75 -7.75 -4.99
N SER A 106 -11.01 -8.05 -6.07
CA SER A 106 -9.56 -8.29 -6.04
C SER A 106 -8.80 -7.13 -5.40
N ALA A 107 -9.03 -5.89 -5.88
CA ALA A 107 -8.38 -4.70 -5.33
C ALA A 107 -8.71 -4.50 -3.84
N SER A 108 -9.95 -4.79 -3.44
CA SER A 108 -10.37 -4.70 -2.03
C SER A 108 -9.74 -5.79 -1.16
N ASN A 109 -9.61 -7.01 -1.66
CA ASN A 109 -8.95 -8.11 -0.96
C ASN A 109 -7.47 -7.77 -0.69
N ILE A 110 -6.76 -7.26 -1.70
CA ILE A 110 -5.36 -6.83 -1.56
C ILE A 110 -5.26 -5.62 -0.61
N ALA A 111 -6.14 -4.63 -0.75
CA ALA A 111 -6.15 -3.49 0.17
C ALA A 111 -6.38 -3.91 1.63
N ASN A 112 -7.22 -4.91 1.91
CA ASN A 112 -7.47 -5.36 3.28
C ASN A 112 -6.22 -5.96 3.95
N VAL A 113 -5.40 -6.69 3.20
CA VAL A 113 -4.16 -7.28 3.74
C VAL A 113 -3.05 -6.25 3.93
N ALA A 114 -3.15 -5.09 3.27
CA ALA A 114 -2.22 -3.98 3.47
C ALA A 114 -2.12 -3.55 4.95
N THR A 115 -3.14 -3.77 5.77
CA THR A 115 -3.09 -3.44 7.21
C THR A 115 -2.12 -4.30 8.02
N THR A 116 -1.79 -5.50 7.53
CA THR A 116 -0.93 -6.48 8.22
C THR A 116 0.32 -6.85 7.43
N ALA A 117 0.40 -6.43 6.17
CA ALA A 117 1.56 -6.67 5.32
C ALA A 117 2.83 -5.98 5.88
N PRO A 118 4.01 -6.58 5.62
CA PRO A 118 5.29 -5.95 5.91
C PRO A 118 5.42 -4.58 5.24
N GLN A 119 6.07 -3.65 5.92
CA GLN A 119 6.28 -2.29 5.39
C GLN A 119 7.02 -2.31 4.05
N ASP A 120 8.06 -3.13 3.93
CA ASP A 120 8.94 -3.09 2.77
C ASP A 120 8.24 -3.62 1.50
N ALA A 121 7.22 -4.47 1.65
CA ALA A 121 6.39 -4.99 0.55
C ALA A 121 5.29 -4.02 0.12
N MET A 122 5.04 -2.94 0.88
CA MET A 122 3.96 -2.01 0.60
C MET A 122 4.03 -1.34 -0.79
N PRO A 123 5.19 -0.97 -1.35
CA PRO A 123 5.26 -0.45 -2.72
C PRO A 123 4.65 -1.40 -3.75
N VAL A 124 4.93 -2.72 -3.64
CA VAL A 124 4.37 -3.75 -4.53
C VAL A 124 2.86 -3.86 -4.33
N ILE A 125 2.41 -3.96 -3.07
CA ILE A 125 0.98 -4.10 -2.74
C ILE A 125 0.16 -2.90 -3.20
N VAL A 126 0.66 -1.69 -2.98
CA VAL A 126 -0.01 -0.46 -3.44
C VAL A 126 -0.14 -0.48 -4.95
N GLN A 127 0.93 -0.83 -5.68
CA GLN A 127 0.85 -0.81 -7.13
C GLN A 127 -0.17 -1.79 -7.70
N GLN A 128 -0.21 -3.01 -7.18
CA GLN A 128 -1.17 -4.01 -7.66
C GLN A 128 -2.62 -3.59 -7.45
N VAL A 129 -2.93 -2.90 -6.35
CA VAL A 129 -4.28 -2.34 -6.13
C VAL A 129 -4.59 -1.29 -7.18
N LEU A 130 -3.65 -0.38 -7.47
CA LEU A 130 -3.84 0.68 -8.46
C LEU A 130 -3.97 0.12 -9.87
N ASP A 131 -3.18 -0.88 -10.24
CA ASP A 131 -3.24 -1.53 -11.55
C ASP A 131 -4.57 -2.27 -11.77
N LEU A 132 -5.08 -2.95 -10.73
CA LEU A 132 -6.41 -3.55 -10.77
C LEU A 132 -7.53 -2.52 -10.93
N VAL A 133 -7.45 -1.40 -10.20
CA VAL A 133 -8.44 -0.32 -10.29
C VAL A 133 -8.38 0.35 -11.67
N ALA A 134 -7.18 0.61 -12.19
CA ALA A 134 -6.96 1.13 -13.53
C ALA A 134 -7.47 0.16 -14.62
N ALA A 135 -7.36 -1.15 -14.39
CA ALA A 135 -7.93 -2.19 -15.25
C ALA A 135 -9.46 -2.34 -15.14
N GLY A 136 -10.11 -1.61 -14.22
CA GLY A 136 -11.56 -1.52 -14.10
C GLY A 136 -12.16 -2.19 -12.85
N SER A 137 -11.35 -2.77 -11.96
CA SER A 137 -11.82 -3.35 -10.69
C SER A 137 -12.47 -2.26 -9.83
N ALA A 138 -13.42 -2.64 -8.96
CA ALA A 138 -14.08 -1.69 -8.08
C ALA A 138 -13.04 -1.04 -7.13
N THR A 139 -13.14 0.28 -6.97
CA THR A 139 -12.30 1.03 -6.04
C THR A 139 -12.51 0.50 -4.61
N PRO A 140 -11.44 0.21 -3.86
CA PRO A 140 -11.57 -0.16 -2.46
C PRO A 140 -12.36 0.90 -1.68
N ASN A 141 -13.48 0.48 -1.06
CA ASN A 141 -14.34 1.37 -0.25
C ASN A 141 -13.74 1.67 1.14
N THR A 142 -12.43 1.52 1.30
CA THR A 142 -11.72 1.57 2.58
C THR A 142 -11.72 2.97 3.22
N GLY A 143 -12.21 3.98 2.51
CA GLY A 143 -12.15 5.41 2.86
C GLY A 143 -13.05 5.91 3.99
N ALA A 144 -13.85 5.09 4.70
CA ALA A 144 -14.70 5.58 5.81
C ALA A 144 -14.29 5.04 7.20
N ALA A 145 -13.29 4.16 7.29
CA ALA A 145 -12.67 3.84 8.56
C ALA A 145 -11.68 4.96 8.92
N GLU A 146 -12.24 6.15 9.17
CA GLU A 146 -11.62 7.45 9.48
C GLU A 146 -10.18 7.34 9.99
N LEU A 147 -9.25 8.14 9.45
CA LEU A 147 -7.90 8.30 9.99
C LEU A 147 -7.98 8.46 11.52
N ARG A 148 -7.58 7.42 12.26
CA ARG A 148 -7.83 7.30 13.71
C ARG A 148 -6.55 7.56 14.49
N MET A 149 -5.83 8.64 14.19
CA MET A 149 -4.56 8.95 14.85
C MET A 149 -4.68 8.93 16.38
N ASN A 150 -5.78 9.46 16.93
CA ASN A 150 -6.10 9.41 18.36
C ASN A 150 -6.28 8.00 18.95
N LYS A 151 -6.81 7.06 18.16
CA LYS A 151 -6.98 5.66 18.58
C LYS A 151 -5.65 4.91 18.49
N GLU A 152 -4.86 5.20 17.45
CA GLU A 152 -3.55 4.61 17.22
C GLU A 152 -2.50 5.10 18.24
N LEU A 153 -2.56 6.36 18.67
CA LEU A 153 -1.79 6.85 19.82
C LEU A 153 -2.04 6.05 21.12
N LYS A 154 -3.21 5.41 21.22
CA LYS A 154 -3.61 4.63 22.39
C LYS A 154 -3.45 3.12 22.17
N SER A 155 -3.07 2.67 20.98
CA SER A 155 -2.89 1.25 20.69
C SER A 155 -1.53 0.76 21.17
N GLN A 156 -1.47 -0.50 21.62
CA GLN A 156 -0.20 -1.14 21.92
C GLN A 156 0.47 -1.56 20.62
N GLY A 157 1.75 -1.25 20.46
CA GLY A 157 2.55 -1.66 19.28
C GLY A 157 2.74 -0.59 18.21
N ILE A 158 2.07 0.57 18.31
CA ILE A 158 2.34 1.73 17.46
C ILE A 158 3.09 2.77 18.29
N SER A 159 4.24 3.23 17.80
CA SER A 159 5.02 4.26 18.51
C SER A 159 4.40 5.66 18.29
N SER A 160 4.55 6.55 19.25
CA SER A 160 4.15 7.96 19.08
C SER A 160 4.92 8.64 17.95
N GLU A 161 6.16 8.20 17.69
CA GLU A 161 6.97 8.66 16.57
C GLU A 161 6.33 8.31 15.22
N ALA A 162 5.85 7.07 15.05
CA ALA A 162 5.15 6.64 13.85
C ALA A 162 3.90 7.49 13.59
N VAL A 163 3.08 7.72 14.63
CA VAL A 163 1.87 8.52 14.49
C VAL A 163 2.19 9.98 14.17
N ASN A 164 3.18 10.58 14.83
CA ASN A 164 3.55 11.96 14.59
C ASN A 164 4.09 12.17 13.17
N ALA A 165 4.83 11.19 12.66
CA ALA A 165 5.41 11.30 11.34
C ALA A 165 4.35 11.10 10.24
N ASP A 166 3.39 10.19 10.41
CA ASP A 166 2.21 10.13 9.53
C ASP A 166 1.34 11.41 9.66
N ALA A 167 1.37 12.12 10.79
CA ALA A 167 0.68 13.41 10.94
C ALA A 167 1.34 14.51 10.12
N GLU A 168 2.68 14.53 10.06
CA GLU A 168 3.46 15.42 9.22
C GLU A 168 3.12 15.22 7.73
N ASP A 169 3.03 13.95 7.32
CA ASP A 169 2.64 13.58 5.96
C ASP A 169 1.20 14.03 5.67
N ALA A 170 0.27 13.82 6.59
CA ALA A 170 -1.12 14.25 6.45
C ALA A 170 -1.25 15.78 6.37
N ARG A 171 -0.44 16.55 7.11
CA ARG A 171 -0.39 18.02 6.98
C ARG A 171 0.13 18.44 5.61
N SER A 172 1.10 17.71 5.07
CA SER A 172 1.66 17.99 3.75
C SER A 172 0.63 17.69 2.65
N ALA A 173 -0.02 16.52 2.72
CA ALA A 173 -1.13 16.16 1.85
C ALA A 173 -2.28 17.18 1.92
N LEU A 174 -2.63 17.68 3.10
CA LEU A 174 -3.67 18.71 3.24
C LEU A 174 -3.32 20.01 2.50
N LYS A 175 -2.04 20.44 2.55
CA LYS A 175 -1.58 21.62 1.80
C LYS A 175 -1.67 21.41 0.30
N GLU A 176 -1.31 20.21 -0.17
CA GLU A 176 -1.42 19.84 -1.58
C GLU A 176 -2.88 19.77 -2.05
N GLU A 177 -3.77 19.24 -1.22
CA GLU A 177 -5.22 19.22 -1.50
C GLU A 177 -5.80 20.63 -1.67
N PHE A 178 -5.39 21.58 -0.83
CA PHE A 178 -5.78 22.99 -1.01
C PHE A 178 -5.27 23.56 -2.34
N ALA A 179 -4.01 23.32 -2.67
CA ALA A 179 -3.38 23.81 -3.90
C ALA A 179 -4.04 23.20 -5.15
N THR A 180 -4.27 21.88 -5.16
CA THR A 180 -4.94 21.15 -6.23
C THR A 180 -6.37 21.66 -6.43
N ARG A 181 -7.13 21.82 -5.34
CA ARG A 181 -8.50 22.36 -5.44
C ARG A 181 -8.53 23.80 -5.96
N TYR A 182 -7.54 24.62 -5.61
CA TYR A 182 -7.36 25.96 -6.16
C TYR A 182 -7.09 25.90 -7.66
N ALA A 183 -6.11 25.09 -8.09
CA ALA A 183 -5.73 24.91 -9.49
C ALA A 183 -6.90 24.39 -10.35
N LEU A 184 -7.69 23.44 -9.85
CA LEU A 184 -8.93 22.99 -10.49
C LEU A 184 -9.95 24.13 -10.63
N GLY A 185 -10.02 25.04 -9.65
CA GLY A 185 -10.85 26.22 -9.76
C GLY A 185 -10.43 27.17 -10.88
N VAL A 186 -9.12 27.31 -11.10
CA VAL A 186 -8.57 28.06 -12.23
C VAL A 186 -8.87 27.33 -13.55
N ALA A 187 -8.62 26.02 -13.63
CA ALA A 187 -8.92 25.21 -14.82
C ALA A 187 -10.39 25.31 -15.22
N GLN A 188 -11.32 25.28 -14.24
CA GLN A 188 -12.75 25.41 -14.47
C GLN A 188 -13.13 26.73 -15.17
N ALA A 189 -12.40 27.82 -14.93
CA ALA A 189 -12.68 29.11 -15.57
C ALA A 189 -12.36 29.13 -17.08
N TYR A 190 -11.48 28.22 -17.54
CA TYR A 190 -11.10 28.05 -18.94
C TYR A 190 -11.78 26.85 -19.61
N ALA A 191 -12.55 26.06 -18.85
CA ALA A 191 -13.20 24.86 -19.33
C ALA A 191 -14.39 25.16 -20.26
N GLU A 192 -14.68 24.24 -21.17
CA GLU A 192 -15.91 24.29 -21.96
C GLU A 192 -17.13 23.94 -21.10
N PRO A 193 -18.35 24.37 -21.47
CA PRO A 193 -19.56 24.10 -20.69
C PRO A 193 -19.81 22.61 -20.39
N GLY A 194 -19.33 21.70 -21.26
CA GLY A 194 -19.45 20.25 -21.06
C GLY A 194 -18.48 19.67 -20.02
N THR A 195 -17.29 20.25 -19.86
CA THR A 195 -16.25 19.76 -18.94
C THR A 195 -16.23 20.49 -17.60
N ALA A 196 -16.81 21.69 -17.54
CA ALA A 196 -16.93 22.46 -16.29
C ALA A 196 -17.68 21.72 -15.18
N GLY A 197 -18.63 20.84 -15.53
CA GLY A 197 -19.34 19.99 -14.58
C GLY A 197 -18.44 18.93 -13.93
N ALA A 198 -17.67 18.21 -14.74
CA ALA A 198 -16.72 17.21 -14.25
C ALA A 198 -15.65 17.85 -13.33
N ILE A 199 -15.13 19.02 -13.71
CA ILE A 199 -14.17 19.74 -12.86
C ILE A 199 -14.81 20.19 -11.53
N ALA A 200 -16.10 20.56 -11.54
CA ALA A 200 -16.81 20.90 -10.30
C ALA A 200 -16.97 19.68 -9.37
N GLU A 201 -17.26 18.50 -9.93
CA GLU A 201 -17.35 17.24 -9.18
C GLU A 201 -15.98 16.86 -8.60
N LEU A 202 -14.90 16.98 -9.38
CA LEU A 202 -13.53 16.81 -8.90
C LEU A 202 -13.23 17.75 -7.72
N ARG A 203 -13.54 19.04 -7.84
CA ARG A 203 -13.36 20.00 -6.74
C ARG A 203 -14.15 19.64 -5.48
N ALA A 204 -15.34 19.06 -5.62
CA ALA A 204 -16.13 18.58 -4.50
C ALA A 204 -15.51 17.32 -3.85
N ALA A 205 -14.94 16.43 -4.66
CA ALA A 205 -14.17 15.28 -4.15
C ALA A 205 -12.95 15.76 -3.35
N HIS A 206 -12.15 16.68 -3.87
CA HIS A 206 -11.02 17.28 -3.13
C HIS A 206 -11.47 18.00 -1.85
N GLN A 207 -12.59 18.73 -1.86
CA GLN A 207 -13.15 19.32 -0.63
C GLN A 207 -13.48 18.24 0.41
N SER A 208 -14.08 17.12 0.00
CA SER A 208 -14.40 16.03 0.91
C SER A 208 -13.15 15.42 1.54
N ARG A 209 -12.04 15.34 0.78
CA ARG A 209 -10.73 14.87 1.29
C ARG A 209 -10.13 15.87 2.28
N ILE A 210 -10.18 17.18 1.97
CA ILE A 210 -9.78 18.26 2.86
C ILE A 210 -10.51 18.14 4.20
N ASP A 211 -11.84 18.03 4.18
CA ASP A 211 -12.66 17.96 5.40
C ASP A 211 -12.28 16.73 6.25
N LEU A 212 -11.97 15.60 5.61
CA LEU A 212 -11.49 14.38 6.29
C LEU A 212 -10.11 14.60 6.92
N LEU A 213 -9.16 15.18 6.20
CA LEU A 213 -7.81 15.46 6.70
C LEU A 213 -7.85 16.47 7.86
N GLU A 214 -8.59 17.57 7.75
CA GLU A 214 -8.77 18.56 8.81
C GLU A 214 -9.38 17.95 10.07
N SER A 215 -10.47 17.18 9.93
CA SER A 215 -11.12 16.49 11.06
C SER A 215 -10.17 15.54 11.77
N SER A 216 -9.32 14.85 11.01
CA SER A 216 -8.40 13.86 11.53
C SER A 216 -7.16 14.46 12.19
N LEU A 217 -6.72 15.62 11.69
CA LEU A 217 -5.61 16.41 12.23
C LEU A 217 -6.03 17.33 13.38
N ALA A 218 -7.31 17.67 13.55
CA ALA A 218 -7.82 18.52 14.63
C ALA A 218 -7.31 18.19 16.06
N PRO A 219 -7.06 16.91 16.43
CA PRO A 219 -6.45 16.58 17.72
C PRO A 219 -4.98 16.95 17.84
N THR A 220 -4.32 17.22 16.71
CA THR A 220 -2.94 17.69 16.61
C THR A 220 -2.99 19.22 16.45
N GLU A 221 -2.37 19.98 17.35
CA GLU A 221 -2.58 21.43 17.48
C GLU A 221 -2.16 22.27 16.25
N ASP A 222 -1.59 21.65 15.22
CA ASP A 222 -1.09 22.27 14.00
C ASP A 222 -1.85 21.73 12.77
N VAL A 223 -3.03 22.31 12.50
CA VAL A 223 -3.81 22.01 11.30
C VAL A 223 -3.59 23.14 10.29
N PRO A 224 -2.96 22.86 9.12
CA PRO A 224 -2.80 23.84 8.05
C PRO A 224 -4.14 24.44 7.63
N VAL A 225 -4.14 25.74 7.35
CA VAL A 225 -5.28 26.46 6.78
C VAL A 225 -5.00 26.83 5.33
N ALA A 226 -6.04 26.97 4.53
CA ALA A 226 -5.91 27.38 3.14
C ALA A 226 -5.32 28.80 3.00
N GLU A 227 -4.35 28.95 2.11
CA GLU A 227 -3.80 30.22 1.68
C GLU A 227 -4.76 30.91 0.69
N PRO A 228 -4.70 32.25 0.55
CA PRO A 228 -5.56 32.98 -0.37
C PRO A 228 -5.27 32.67 -1.85
N ALA A 229 -4.06 32.21 -2.18
CA ALA A 229 -3.65 31.86 -3.52
C ALA A 229 -2.50 30.85 -3.51
N TYR A 230 -2.38 30.08 -4.59
CA TYR A 230 -1.36 29.07 -4.79
C TYR A 230 -0.68 29.25 -6.14
N GLU A 231 0.59 28.85 -6.21
CA GLU A 231 1.26 28.63 -7.48
C GLU A 231 0.69 27.37 -8.14
N ILE A 232 0.38 27.45 -9.44
CA ILE A 232 -0.12 26.31 -10.20
C ILE A 232 1.10 25.50 -10.64
N ALA A 233 1.26 24.31 -10.05
CA ALA A 233 2.18 23.32 -10.57
C ALA A 233 1.64 22.77 -11.90
N GLY A 234 2.51 22.65 -12.91
CA GLY A 234 2.14 22.11 -14.22
C GLY A 234 1.69 23.16 -15.23
N THR A 235 0.80 22.76 -16.13
CA THR A 235 0.33 23.56 -17.26
C THR A 235 -0.59 24.70 -16.79
N VAL A 236 -0.20 25.94 -17.07
CA VAL A 236 -1.06 27.10 -16.78
C VAL A 236 -2.16 27.18 -17.86
N PRO A 237 -3.46 27.21 -17.48
CA PRO A 237 -4.54 27.18 -18.44
C PRO A 237 -4.73 28.54 -19.11
N GLU A 238 -4.75 28.54 -20.44
CA GLU A 238 -4.99 29.72 -21.29
C GLU A 238 -6.20 29.52 -22.21
N ASN A 239 -6.64 28.28 -22.37
CA ASN A 239 -7.73 27.82 -23.23
C ASN A 239 -8.26 26.46 -22.74
N PRO A 240 -9.40 25.95 -23.26
CA PRO A 240 -9.97 24.68 -22.81
C PRO A 240 -9.04 23.48 -22.91
N GLY A 241 -8.17 23.43 -23.94
CA GLY A 241 -7.22 22.33 -24.11
C GLY A 241 -6.16 22.30 -23.02
N SER A 242 -5.53 23.44 -22.73
CA SER A 242 -4.58 23.56 -21.62
C SER A 242 -5.21 23.34 -20.24
N ALA A 243 -6.51 23.64 -20.08
CA ALA A 243 -7.24 23.33 -18.85
C ALA A 243 -7.44 21.83 -18.66
N ALA A 244 -7.75 21.08 -19.72
CA ALA A 244 -7.83 19.63 -19.65
C ALA A 244 -6.48 19.00 -19.30
N VAL A 245 -5.39 19.47 -19.91
CA VAL A 245 -4.03 19.00 -19.58
C VAL A 245 -3.69 19.23 -18.11
N LEU A 246 -4.00 20.42 -17.57
CA LEU A 246 -3.79 20.68 -16.14
C LEU A 246 -4.59 19.72 -15.25
N VAL A 247 -5.85 19.43 -15.59
CA VAL A 247 -6.68 18.49 -14.81
C VAL A 247 -6.05 17.10 -14.80
N ASP A 248 -5.60 16.60 -15.94
CA ASP A 248 -4.93 15.29 -16.05
C ASP A 248 -3.62 15.25 -15.25
N GLU A 249 -2.82 16.32 -15.30
CA GLU A 249 -1.57 16.46 -14.54
C GLU A 249 -1.83 16.45 -13.02
N LEU A 250 -2.82 17.23 -12.57
CA LEU A 250 -3.20 17.29 -11.14
C LEU A 250 -3.70 15.93 -10.65
N HIS A 251 -4.51 15.25 -11.46
CA HIS A 251 -5.02 13.92 -11.12
C HIS A 251 -3.88 12.92 -10.96
N GLN A 252 -2.98 12.83 -11.94
CA GLN A 252 -1.86 11.90 -11.88
C GLN A 252 -0.95 12.22 -10.69
N HIS A 253 -0.68 13.50 -10.44
CA HIS A 253 0.10 13.94 -9.29
C HIS A 253 -0.51 13.47 -7.97
N MET A 254 -1.85 13.56 -7.81
CA MET A 254 -2.51 13.08 -6.60
C MET A 254 -2.55 11.55 -6.50
N VAL A 255 -2.63 10.82 -7.62
CA VAL A 255 -2.44 9.35 -7.61
C VAL A 255 -1.06 9.01 -7.06
N ASP A 256 -0.01 9.60 -7.65
CA ASP A 256 1.39 9.32 -7.28
C ASP A 256 1.68 9.68 -5.82
N THR A 257 1.19 10.85 -5.38
CA THR A 257 1.34 11.33 -4.01
C THR A 257 0.73 10.35 -3.02
N TYR A 258 -0.54 9.98 -3.20
CA TYR A 258 -1.21 9.09 -2.26
C TYR A 258 -0.70 7.64 -2.34
N ALA A 259 -0.24 7.18 -3.51
CA ALA A 259 0.42 5.89 -3.65
C ALA A 259 1.73 5.85 -2.84
N HIS A 260 2.53 6.91 -2.95
CA HIS A 260 3.77 7.08 -2.20
C HIS A 260 3.51 7.09 -0.69
N LEU A 261 2.53 7.89 -0.25
CA LEU A 261 2.15 7.98 1.16
C LEU A 261 1.62 6.63 1.70
N ALA A 262 0.83 5.90 0.91
CA ALA A 262 0.38 4.56 1.29
C ALA A 262 1.56 3.59 1.47
N ALA A 263 2.57 3.67 0.60
CA ALA A 263 3.76 2.82 0.67
C ALA A 263 4.66 3.15 1.87
N GLN A 264 4.66 4.40 2.35
CA GLN A 264 5.48 4.84 3.49
C GLN A 264 4.73 4.91 4.82
N ALA A 265 3.40 4.77 4.81
CA ALA A 265 2.57 4.89 5.99
C ALA A 265 2.98 3.92 7.09
N ARG A 266 3.22 4.47 8.28
CA ARG A 266 3.69 3.75 9.46
C ARG A 266 2.54 3.24 10.33
N THR A 267 1.35 3.77 10.11
CA THR A 267 0.11 3.38 10.79
C THR A 267 -0.87 2.73 9.82
N PRO A 268 -1.62 1.69 10.24
CA PRO A 268 -2.59 1.04 9.37
C PRO A 268 -3.69 1.98 8.89
N SER A 269 -4.18 2.92 9.73
CA SER A 269 -5.27 3.81 9.32
C SER A 269 -4.82 4.82 8.26
N TRP A 270 -3.59 5.35 8.36
CA TRP A 270 -3.03 6.23 7.33
C TRP A 270 -2.80 5.48 6.01
N ARG A 271 -2.24 4.28 6.09
CA ARG A 271 -2.01 3.41 4.92
C ARG A 271 -3.29 3.17 4.12
N MET A 272 -4.36 2.77 4.82
CA MET A 272 -5.66 2.49 4.19
C MET A 272 -6.30 3.74 3.61
N PHE A 273 -6.17 4.87 4.30
CA PHE A 273 -6.65 6.16 3.81
C PHE A 273 -5.94 6.55 2.52
N CYS A 274 -4.61 6.57 2.51
CA CYS A 274 -3.81 6.93 1.33
C CYS A 274 -4.11 5.99 0.15
N LEU A 275 -4.19 4.68 0.39
CA LEU A 275 -4.52 3.72 -0.67
C LEU A 275 -5.92 3.98 -1.25
N ALA A 276 -6.90 4.30 -0.40
CA ALA A 276 -8.23 4.67 -0.87
C ALA A 276 -8.20 5.96 -1.70
N MET A 277 -7.44 6.97 -1.26
CA MET A 277 -7.32 8.25 -1.96
C MET A 277 -6.64 8.11 -3.31
N ALA A 278 -5.55 7.34 -3.39
CA ALA A 278 -4.87 7.03 -4.66
C ALA A 278 -5.84 6.32 -5.63
N SER A 279 -6.57 5.32 -5.13
CA SER A 279 -7.52 4.53 -5.92
C SER A 279 -8.74 5.35 -6.37
N GLN A 280 -9.20 6.30 -5.54
CA GLN A 280 -10.28 7.24 -5.90
C GLN A 280 -9.79 8.27 -6.90
N SER A 281 -8.55 8.75 -6.74
CA SER A 281 -7.94 9.64 -7.72
C SER A 281 -7.96 9.01 -9.10
N LEU A 282 -7.59 7.74 -9.29
CA LEU A 282 -7.61 7.07 -10.60
C LEU A 282 -8.93 7.16 -11.40
N ARG A 283 -10.08 7.36 -10.75
CA ARG A 283 -11.40 7.45 -11.41
C ARG A 283 -11.92 8.88 -11.61
N GLY A 284 -11.18 9.88 -11.13
CA GLY A 284 -11.49 11.31 -11.25
C GLY A 284 -11.59 11.81 -12.69
#